data_AF-A0A8T2R165-F1
#
_entry.id   AF-A0A8T2R165-F1
#
_cell.length_a   1.000
_cell.length_b   1.000
_cell.length_c   1.000
_cell.angle_alpha   90.00
_cell.angle_beta   90.00
_cell.angle_gamma   90.00
#
_symmetry.space_group_name_H-M   'P 1'
#
loop_
_entity.id
_entity.type
_entity.pdbx_description
1 polymer ?
#
loop_
_entity_poly.entity_id
_entity_poly.type
_entity_poly.pdbx_seq_one_letter_code
_entity_poly.pdbx_strand_id
1 'polypeptide(L)'
;MEGSSSADVGGDGSWKSMEVEIEALLKRLLDVNDSMSRCATETAHTTSITQKLARHRDILHEFTQEFRRTRKNIHSLREHAELLTSVRNDISEYKASGNLSPSASLLRERSAIHGNINQLDNVISQAHATKGALSAQRDVFIDIEGKVKHLGDQFPVIRGILGAIKRKKSKDTIILSAVIAACTLFLIIYWLSK
;
A
#
# COMPACT_ATOMS: atom_id res chain seq x y z
N MET A 1 35.06 36.85 -16.76
CA MET A 1 34.15 36.50 -17.87
C MET A 1 34.04 34.99 -17.89
N GLU A 2 32.98 34.45 -17.33
CA GLU A 2 32.32 33.21 -17.75
C GLU A 2 31.11 33.07 -16.84
N GLY A 3 29.95 33.30 -17.42
CA GLY A 3 28.67 33.07 -16.79
C GLY A 3 28.08 31.74 -17.24
N SER A 4 26.99 31.38 -16.55
CA SER A 4 25.99 30.41 -16.96
C SER A 4 26.30 28.93 -16.71
N SER A 5 25.68 28.39 -15.66
CA SER A 5 24.67 27.34 -15.83
C SER A 5 23.94 27.13 -14.50
N SER A 6 23.01 28.02 -14.17
CA SER A 6 21.93 27.67 -13.24
C SER A 6 21.06 26.64 -13.95
N ALA A 7 21.36 25.38 -13.73
CA ALA A 7 20.54 24.25 -14.13
C ALA A 7 19.28 24.24 -13.24
N ASP A 8 18.24 25.00 -13.63
CA ASP A 8 16.89 24.78 -13.11
C ASP A 8 15.79 25.26 -14.09
N VAL A 9 15.85 24.80 -15.34
CA VAL A 9 14.77 25.03 -16.34
C VAL A 9 14.43 23.72 -17.08
N GLY A 10 14.43 22.60 -16.35
CA GLY A 10 14.01 21.28 -16.87
C GLY A 10 12.59 20.87 -16.47
N GLY A 11 12.00 21.51 -15.46
CA GLY A 11 10.71 21.10 -14.89
C GLY A 11 9.49 21.71 -15.58
N ASP A 12 9.60 22.93 -16.10
CA ASP A 12 8.43 23.75 -16.41
C ASP A 12 7.60 23.27 -17.63
N GLY A 13 8.26 22.67 -18.62
CA GLY A 13 7.57 22.09 -19.77
C GLY A 13 6.94 20.72 -19.47
N SER A 14 7.53 19.96 -18.55
CA SER A 14 7.16 18.56 -18.28
C SER A 14 5.80 18.43 -17.61
N TRP A 15 5.53 19.24 -16.58
CA TRP A 15 4.23 19.21 -15.89
C TRP A 15 3.10 19.73 -16.77
N LYS A 16 3.36 20.72 -17.62
CA LYS A 16 2.37 21.29 -18.53
C LYS A 16 2.00 20.29 -19.63
N SER A 17 2.97 19.52 -20.10
CA SER A 17 2.72 18.37 -20.98
C SER A 17 1.87 17.30 -20.30
N MET A 18 2.17 16.96 -19.03
CA MET A 18 1.39 16.01 -18.24
C MET A 18 -0.04 16.50 -17.98
N GLU A 19 -0.23 17.80 -17.73
CA GLU A 19 -1.55 18.41 -17.58
C GLU A 19 -2.41 18.19 -18.83
N VAL A 20 -1.86 18.50 -20.01
CA VAL A 20 -2.53 18.31 -21.30
C VAL A 20 -2.84 16.84 -21.57
N GLU A 21 -1.91 15.93 -21.23
CA GLU A 21 -2.11 14.50 -21.38
C GLU A 21 -3.27 13.99 -20.51
N ILE A 22 -3.32 14.38 -19.23
CA ILE A 22 -4.41 13.99 -18.32
C ILE A 22 -5.76 14.57 -18.79
N GLU A 23 -5.80 15.82 -19.26
CA GLU A 23 -7.01 16.39 -19.86
C GLU A 23 -7.49 15.58 -21.08
N ALA A 24 -6.56 15.15 -21.94
CA ALA A 24 -6.88 14.31 -23.08
C ALA A 24 -7.42 12.93 -22.65
N LEU A 25 -6.82 12.30 -21.62
CA LEU A 25 -7.27 11.02 -21.09
C LEU A 25 -8.65 11.11 -20.43
N LEU A 26 -8.93 12.16 -19.66
CA LEU A 26 -10.26 12.41 -19.09
C LEU A 26 -11.31 12.59 -20.18
N LYS A 27 -10.98 13.33 -21.25
CA LYS A 27 -11.86 13.50 -22.41
C LYS A 27 -12.12 12.19 -23.13
N ARG A 28 -11.11 11.34 -23.28
CA ARG A 28 -11.27 10.00 -23.84
C ARG A 28 -12.15 9.11 -22.96
N LEU A 29 -12.00 9.18 -21.63
CA LEU A 29 -12.83 8.42 -20.70
C LEU A 29 -14.30 8.87 -20.75
N LEU A 30 -14.56 10.17 -20.90
CA LEU A 30 -15.90 10.72 -21.15
C LEU A 30 -16.50 10.12 -22.43
N ASP A 31 -15.77 10.14 -23.55
CA ASP A 31 -16.23 9.61 -24.84
C ASP A 31 -16.55 8.10 -24.78
N VAL A 32 -15.71 7.32 -24.08
CA VAL A 32 -15.99 5.90 -23.84
C VAL A 32 -17.25 5.70 -22.99
N ASN A 33 -17.46 6.54 -21.97
CA ASN A 33 -18.65 6.45 -21.13
C ASN A 33 -19.94 6.81 -21.88
N ASP A 34 -19.88 7.82 -22.77
CA ASP A 34 -20.99 8.19 -23.65
C ASP A 34 -21.30 7.08 -24.67
N SER A 35 -20.26 6.48 -25.25
CA SER A 35 -20.39 5.31 -26.12
C SER A 35 -21.02 4.12 -25.40
N MET A 36 -20.59 3.84 -24.16
CA MET A 36 -21.18 2.81 -23.31
C MET A 36 -22.65 3.08 -23.01
N SER A 37 -23.01 4.36 -22.81
CA SER A 37 -24.40 4.77 -22.58
C SER A 37 -25.28 4.53 -23.79
N ARG A 38 -24.77 4.76 -25.00
CA ARG A 38 -25.48 4.46 -26.24
C ARG A 38 -25.69 2.95 -26.42
N CYS A 39 -24.65 2.14 -26.26
CA CYS A 39 -24.77 0.68 -26.35
C CYS A 39 -25.72 0.09 -25.30
N ALA A 40 -25.70 0.64 -24.07
CA ALA A 40 -26.61 0.23 -23.00
C ALA A 40 -28.08 0.53 -23.32
N THR A 41 -28.36 1.57 -24.12
CA THR A 41 -29.73 1.86 -24.58
C THR A 41 -30.21 0.94 -25.69
N GLU A 42 -29.30 0.44 -26.54
CA GLU A 42 -29.60 -0.44 -27.67
C GLU A 42 -29.75 -1.92 -27.25
N THR A 43 -29.06 -2.32 -26.18
CA THR A 43 -29.12 -3.67 -25.61
C THR A 43 -30.23 -3.75 -24.54
N ALA A 44 -30.82 -4.93 -24.34
CA ALA A 44 -31.82 -5.14 -23.28
C ALA A 44 -31.33 -4.60 -21.92
N HIS A 45 -32.10 -3.69 -21.33
CA HIS A 45 -31.75 -3.03 -20.07
C HIS A 45 -31.63 -4.05 -18.95
N THR A 46 -30.41 -4.28 -18.47
CA THR A 46 -30.15 -5.08 -17.28
C THR A 46 -29.63 -4.20 -16.16
N THR A 47 -30.04 -4.49 -14.93
CA THR A 47 -29.63 -3.76 -13.72
C THR A 47 -28.10 -3.73 -13.54
N SER A 48 -27.40 -4.76 -14.01
CA SER A 48 -25.94 -4.84 -13.94
C SER A 48 -25.24 -3.86 -14.90
N ILE A 49 -25.78 -3.64 -16.10
CA ILE A 49 -25.25 -2.67 -17.08
C ILE A 49 -25.46 -1.25 -16.55
N THR A 50 -26.65 -0.94 -16.04
CA THR A 50 -26.96 0.41 -15.52
C THR A 50 -26.10 0.74 -14.29
N GLN A 51 -25.89 -0.21 -13.39
CA GLN A 51 -25.00 -0.03 -12.23
C GLN A 51 -23.54 0.18 -12.63
N LYS A 52 -23.02 -0.62 -13.57
CA LYS A 52 -21.64 -0.41 -14.07
C LYS A 52 -21.47 0.96 -14.70
N LEU A 53 -22.46 1.39 -15.48
CA LEU A 53 -22.40 2.68 -16.16
C LEU A 53 -22.48 3.86 -15.19
N ALA A 54 -23.34 3.78 -14.17
CA ALA A 54 -23.36 4.74 -13.07
C ALA A 54 -21.99 4.85 -12.40
N ARG A 55 -21.37 3.70 -12.08
CA ARG A 55 -20.01 3.68 -11.51
C ARG A 55 -18.97 4.33 -12.41
N HIS A 56 -19.02 4.11 -13.74
CA HIS A 56 -18.08 4.75 -14.66
C HIS A 56 -18.28 6.28 -14.73
N ARG A 57 -19.51 6.78 -14.59
CA ARG A 57 -19.79 8.22 -14.44
C ARG A 57 -19.22 8.78 -13.15
N ASP A 58 -19.38 8.07 -12.04
CA ASP A 58 -18.86 8.48 -10.73
C ASP A 58 -17.33 8.56 -10.75
N ILE A 59 -16.65 7.53 -11.29
CA ILE A 59 -15.19 7.51 -11.42
C ILE A 59 -14.68 8.67 -12.27
N LEU A 60 -15.33 8.94 -13.41
CA LEU A 60 -14.95 10.08 -14.27
C LEU A 60 -15.12 11.42 -13.54
N HIS A 61 -16.20 11.57 -12.78
CA HIS A 61 -16.46 12.77 -11.99
C HIS A 61 -15.37 12.98 -10.92
N GLU A 62 -15.06 11.93 -10.18
CA GLU A 62 -14.02 11.93 -9.13
C GLU A 62 -12.65 12.30 -9.71
N PHE A 63 -12.23 11.65 -10.80
CA PHE A 63 -10.95 11.97 -11.44
C PHE A 63 -10.90 13.40 -11.98
N THR A 64 -12.00 13.90 -12.54
CA THR A 64 -12.08 15.30 -13.01
C THR A 64 -11.97 16.29 -11.87
N GLN A 65 -12.60 15.99 -10.73
CA GLN A 65 -12.54 16.83 -9.53
C GLN A 65 -11.13 16.83 -8.94
N GLU A 66 -10.53 15.67 -8.76
CA GLU A 66 -9.18 15.53 -8.21
C GLU A 66 -8.13 16.16 -9.11
N PHE A 67 -8.26 16.02 -10.43
CA PHE A 67 -7.39 16.73 -11.38
C PHE A 67 -7.48 18.25 -11.23
N ARG A 68 -8.71 18.81 -11.18
CA ARG A 68 -8.90 20.26 -10.99
C ARG A 68 -8.35 20.76 -9.66
N ARG A 69 -8.54 19.99 -8.59
CA ARG A 69 -8.01 20.30 -7.26
C ARG A 69 -6.49 20.31 -7.27
N THR A 70 -5.88 19.27 -7.83
CA THR A 70 -4.43 19.12 -7.93
C THR A 70 -3.82 20.24 -8.76
N ARG A 71 -4.40 20.55 -9.92
CA ARG A 71 -3.98 21.66 -10.77
C ARG A 71 -3.98 23.00 -10.03
N LYS A 72 -5.08 23.32 -9.34
CA LYS A 72 -5.20 24.56 -8.55
C LYS A 72 -4.15 24.62 -7.44
N ASN A 73 -3.91 23.51 -6.76
CA ASN A 73 -2.90 23.43 -5.71
C ASN A 73 -1.50 23.68 -6.26
N ILE A 74 -1.12 23.02 -7.36
CA ILE A 74 0.17 23.21 -8.03
C ILE A 74 0.33 24.67 -8.47
N HIS A 75 -0.70 25.26 -9.08
CA HIS A 75 -0.66 26.67 -9.49
C HIS A 75 -0.41 27.61 -8.32
N SER A 76 -1.16 27.44 -7.22
CA SER A 76 -1.00 28.24 -6.00
C SER A 76 0.40 28.10 -5.38
N LEU A 77 0.92 26.86 -5.30
CA LEU A 77 2.28 26.61 -4.81
C LEU A 77 3.34 27.26 -5.69
N ARG A 78 3.10 27.30 -7.00
CA ARG A 78 4.01 27.96 -7.94
C ARG A 78 3.97 29.47 -7.79
N GLU A 79 2.79 30.09 -7.75
CA GLU A 79 2.66 31.53 -7.48
C GLU A 79 3.39 31.89 -6.18
N HIS A 80 3.22 31.08 -5.13
CA HIS A 80 3.94 31.26 -3.88
C HIS A 80 5.47 31.12 -4.04
N ALA A 81 5.95 30.14 -4.81
CA ALA A 81 7.37 29.96 -5.08
C ALA A 81 7.96 31.11 -5.92
N GLU A 82 7.23 31.62 -6.90
CA GLU A 82 7.63 32.78 -7.71
C GLU A 82 7.73 34.05 -6.86
N LEU A 83 6.74 34.30 -5.99
CA LEU A 83 6.77 35.41 -5.02
C LEU A 83 7.96 35.29 -4.07
N LEU A 84 8.22 34.11 -3.49
CA LEU A 84 9.37 33.89 -2.61
C LEU A 84 10.71 34.04 -3.34
N THR A 85 10.78 33.63 -4.61
CA THR A 85 11.99 33.77 -5.44
C THR A 85 12.25 35.24 -5.74
N SER A 86 11.21 36.02 -6.05
CA SER A 86 11.33 37.48 -6.20
C SER A 86 11.87 38.13 -4.93
N VAL A 87 11.25 37.85 -3.77
CA VAL A 87 11.70 38.39 -2.48
C VAL A 87 13.13 37.95 -2.16
N ARG A 88 13.49 36.69 -2.46
CA ARG A 88 14.86 36.20 -2.26
C ARG A 88 15.86 36.92 -3.14
N ASN A 89 15.50 37.22 -4.39
CA ASN A 89 16.35 37.97 -5.31
C ASN A 89 16.54 39.40 -4.79
N ASP A 90 15.48 40.09 -4.40
CA ASP A 90 15.54 41.44 -3.83
C ASP A 90 16.42 41.49 -2.57
N ILE A 91 16.28 40.51 -1.67
CA ILE A 91 17.11 40.38 -0.47
C ILE A 91 18.57 40.11 -0.84
N SER A 92 18.81 39.29 -1.87
CA SER A 92 20.17 38.94 -2.30
C SER A 92 20.84 40.13 -2.98
N GLU A 93 20.10 40.92 -3.75
CA GLU A 93 20.55 42.16 -4.37
C GLU A 93 20.88 43.22 -3.30
N TYR A 94 20.01 43.39 -2.30
CA TYR A 94 20.27 44.25 -1.13
C TYR A 94 21.50 43.81 -0.32
N LYS A 95 21.77 42.50 -0.24
CA LYS A 95 22.99 41.98 0.38
C LYS A 95 24.23 42.21 -0.48
N ALA A 96 24.11 42.03 -1.79
CA ALA A 96 25.19 42.22 -2.75
C ALA A 96 25.59 43.69 -2.88
N SER A 97 24.68 44.63 -2.62
CA SER A 97 24.99 46.06 -2.56
C SER A 97 25.85 46.47 -1.36
N GLY A 98 26.33 45.51 -0.55
CA GLY A 98 27.29 45.76 0.54
C GLY A 98 26.71 46.35 1.82
N ASN A 99 25.38 46.51 1.90
CA ASN A 99 24.69 47.13 3.03
C ASN A 99 24.40 46.19 4.21
N LEU A 100 24.91 44.95 4.20
CA LEU A 100 24.65 43.99 5.28
C LEU A 100 25.56 44.26 6.49
N SER A 101 24.98 44.83 7.54
CA SER A 101 25.65 44.99 8.84
C SER A 101 26.09 43.63 9.42
N PRO A 102 27.28 43.53 10.06
CA PRO A 102 27.71 42.34 10.81
C PRO A 102 26.67 41.82 11.82
N SER A 103 25.80 42.69 12.34
CA SER A 103 24.69 42.28 13.22
C SER A 103 23.63 41.46 12.49
N ALA A 104 23.39 41.72 11.20
CA ALA A 104 22.39 41.02 10.41
C ALA A 104 22.85 39.61 10.01
N SER A 105 24.16 39.38 9.83
CA SER A 105 24.70 38.02 9.63
C SER A 105 24.55 37.17 10.89
N LEU A 106 24.81 37.73 12.07
CA LEU A 106 24.64 37.03 13.35
C LEU A 106 23.17 36.71 13.65
N LEU A 107 22.23 37.62 13.34
CA LEU A 107 20.79 37.34 13.47
C LEU A 107 20.32 36.22 12.54
N ARG A 108 20.85 36.16 11.31
CA ARG A 108 20.58 35.06 10.38
C ARG A 108 21.12 33.73 10.92
N GLU A 109 22.34 33.72 11.45
CA GLU A 109 22.92 32.52 12.06
C GLU A 109 22.07 32.03 13.24
N ARG A 110 21.63 32.95 14.10
CA ARG A 110 20.70 32.63 15.19
C ARG A 110 19.37 32.05 14.70
N SER A 111 18.82 32.61 13.62
CA SER A 111 17.58 32.08 13.00
C SER A 111 17.80 30.69 12.41
N ALA A 112 18.94 30.43 11.77
CA ALA A 112 19.29 29.10 11.26
C ALA A 112 19.47 28.08 12.39
N ILE A 113 20.15 28.46 13.49
CA ILE A 113 20.29 27.63 14.69
C ILE A 113 18.91 27.28 15.27
N HIS A 114 18.01 28.26 15.36
CA HIS A 114 16.65 28.02 15.85
C HIS A 114 15.85 27.09 14.93
N GLY A 115 16.00 27.23 13.60
CA GLY A 115 15.42 26.31 12.63
C GLY A 115 15.93 24.88 12.80
N ASN A 116 17.25 24.71 13.02
CA ASN A 116 17.85 23.40 13.27
C ASN A 116 17.39 22.77 14.58
N ILE A 117 17.16 23.56 15.64
CA ILE A 117 16.63 23.06 16.92
C ILE A 117 15.26 22.42 16.71
N ASN A 118 14.36 23.07 15.96
CA ASN A 118 13.05 22.50 15.65
C ASN A 118 13.16 21.22 14.81
N GLN A 119 14.14 21.14 13.90
CA GLN A 119 14.41 19.91 13.15
C GLN A 119 14.92 18.78 14.05
N LEU A 120 15.77 19.09 15.03
CA LEU A 120 16.24 18.11 16.01
C LEU A 120 15.10 17.57 16.87
N ASP A 121 14.15 18.42 17.28
CA ASP A 121 12.96 17.98 18.02
C ASP A 121 12.11 16.99 17.22
N ASN A 122 11.97 17.21 15.90
CA ASN A 122 11.29 16.27 15.01
C ASN A 122 12.03 14.92 14.93
N VAL A 123 13.36 14.94 14.83
CA VAL A 123 14.18 13.71 14.79
C VAL A 123 14.09 12.96 16.13
N ILE A 124 14.12 13.67 17.26
CA ILE A 124 13.94 13.09 18.60
C ILE A 124 12.56 12.44 18.72
N SER A 125 11.50 13.15 18.31
CA SER A 125 10.13 12.62 18.29
C SER A 125 10.02 11.35 17.45
N GLN A 126 10.59 11.35 16.24
CA GLN A 126 10.63 10.18 15.36
C GLN A 126 11.42 9.01 15.96
N ALA A 127 12.55 9.29 16.64
CA ALA A 127 13.32 8.27 17.34
C ALA A 127 12.53 7.66 18.50
N HIS A 128 11.79 8.47 19.27
CA HIS A 128 10.89 7.98 20.32
C HIS A 128 9.75 7.13 19.77
N ALA A 129 9.11 7.55 18.68
CA ALA A 129 8.07 6.77 18.01
C ALA A 129 8.62 5.41 17.51
N THR A 130 9.81 5.42 16.91
CA THR A 130 10.49 4.21 16.43
C THR A 130 10.83 3.27 17.59
N LYS A 131 11.35 3.81 18.71
CA LYS A 131 11.60 3.04 19.94
C LYS A 131 10.31 2.40 20.48
N GLY A 132 9.21 3.14 20.50
CA GLY A 132 7.89 2.63 20.90
C GLY A 132 7.41 1.49 20.00
N ALA A 133 7.53 1.65 18.68
CA ALA A 133 7.17 0.62 17.71
C ALA A 133 8.01 -0.65 17.87
N LEU A 134 9.33 -0.54 18.08
CA LEU A 134 10.20 -1.69 18.32
C LEU A 134 9.87 -2.40 19.63
N SER A 135 9.51 -1.66 20.68
CA SER A 135 9.05 -2.26 21.94
C SER A 135 7.75 -3.04 21.74
N ALA A 136 6.77 -2.47 21.05
CA ALA A 136 5.51 -3.16 20.74
C ALA A 136 5.74 -4.41 19.88
N GLN A 137 6.65 -4.34 18.90
CA GLN A 137 7.04 -5.51 18.09
C GLN A 137 7.66 -6.61 18.95
N ARG A 138 8.50 -6.26 19.93
CA ARG A 138 9.09 -7.23 20.87
C ARG A 138 8.00 -7.98 21.66
N ASP A 139 6.99 -7.28 22.15
CA ASP A 139 5.87 -7.91 22.88
C ASP A 139 5.09 -8.88 22.00
N VAL A 140 4.88 -8.53 20.72
CA VAL A 140 4.26 -9.42 19.73
C VAL A 140 5.11 -10.67 19.51
N PHE A 141 6.44 -10.56 19.41
CA PHE A 141 7.31 -11.73 19.29
C PHE A 141 7.24 -12.65 20.51
N ILE A 142 7.17 -12.09 21.72
CA ILE A 142 7.00 -12.86 22.95
C ILE A 142 5.66 -13.61 22.95
N ASP A 143 4.57 -12.97 22.49
CA ASP A 143 3.25 -13.61 22.35
C ASP A 143 3.29 -14.75 21.30
N ILE A 144 3.96 -14.53 20.17
CA ILE A 144 4.15 -15.57 19.13
C ILE A 144 4.93 -16.74 19.69
N GLU A 145 6.02 -16.51 20.43
CA GLU A 145 6.81 -17.56 21.08
C GLU A 145 5.92 -18.39 22.03
N GLY A 146 5.09 -17.72 22.84
CA GLY A 146 4.12 -18.36 23.73
C GLY A 146 3.11 -19.23 22.98
N LYS A 147 2.54 -18.71 21.88
CA LYS A 147 1.58 -19.46 21.03
C LYS A 147 2.22 -20.64 20.32
N VAL A 148 3.44 -20.48 19.79
CA VAL A 148 4.20 -21.56 19.15
C VAL A 148 4.51 -22.66 20.16
N LYS A 149 4.90 -22.31 21.38
CA LYS A 149 5.10 -23.27 22.46
C LYS A 149 3.80 -24.02 22.81
N HIS A 150 2.68 -23.30 22.91
CA HIS A 150 1.37 -23.91 23.14
C HIS A 150 0.96 -24.89 22.02
N LEU A 151 1.22 -24.56 20.75
CA LEU A 151 1.03 -25.48 19.63
C LEU A 151 1.98 -26.69 19.72
N GLY A 152 3.23 -26.47 20.12
CA GLY A 152 4.21 -27.49 20.47
C GLY A 152 3.65 -28.55 21.41
N ASP A 153 3.01 -28.12 22.49
CA ASP A 153 2.42 -28.98 23.51
C ASP A 153 1.18 -29.75 23.02
N GLN A 154 0.45 -29.21 22.03
CA GLN A 154 -0.74 -29.84 21.43
C GLN A 154 -0.38 -30.91 20.38
N PHE A 155 0.79 -30.80 19.71
CA PHE A 155 1.23 -31.79 18.73
C PHE A 155 1.29 -33.24 19.23
N PRO A 156 1.80 -33.57 20.43
CA PRO A 156 1.78 -34.95 20.94
C PRO A 156 0.35 -35.46 21.21
N VAL A 157 -0.58 -34.59 21.63
CA VAL A 157 -2.00 -34.95 21.80
C VAL A 157 -2.63 -35.31 20.45
N ILE A 158 -2.37 -34.52 19.41
CA ILE A 158 -2.81 -34.80 18.03
C ILE A 158 -2.24 -36.12 17.53
N ARG A 159 -0.93 -36.39 17.78
CA ARG A 159 -0.29 -37.66 17.44
C ARG A 159 -0.91 -38.84 18.20
N GLY A 160 -1.29 -38.64 19.46
CA GLY A 160 -2.00 -39.63 20.27
C GLY A 160 -3.38 -39.99 19.70
N ILE A 161 -4.17 -38.99 19.33
CA ILE A 161 -5.50 -39.16 18.72
C ILE A 161 -5.37 -39.83 17.34
N LEU A 162 -4.43 -39.39 16.50
CA LEU A 162 -4.17 -40.00 15.19
C LEU A 162 -3.75 -41.47 15.33
N GLY A 163 -2.94 -41.80 16.33
CA GLY A 163 -2.55 -43.17 16.65
C GLY A 163 -3.72 -44.02 17.15
N ALA A 164 -4.63 -43.46 17.95
CA ALA A 164 -5.84 -44.14 18.41
C ALA A 164 -6.82 -44.43 17.25
N ILE A 165 -6.98 -43.47 16.33
CA ILE A 165 -7.80 -43.62 15.11
C ILE A 165 -7.23 -44.74 14.22
N LYS A 166 -5.92 -44.74 13.98
CA LYS A 166 -5.25 -45.79 13.18
C LYS A 166 -5.40 -47.17 13.83
N ARG A 167 -5.31 -47.26 15.16
CA ARG A 167 -5.53 -48.51 15.91
C ARG A 167 -6.96 -49.04 15.78
N LYS A 168 -7.98 -48.17 15.82
CA LYS A 168 -9.38 -48.59 15.64
C LYS A 168 -9.61 -49.15 14.24
N LYS A 169 -9.12 -48.47 13.20
CA LYS A 169 -9.22 -48.93 11.80
C LYS A 169 -8.47 -50.26 11.55
N SER A 170 -7.34 -50.48 12.22
CA SER A 170 -6.59 -51.74 12.15
C SER A 170 -7.36 -52.92 12.75
N LYS A 171 -8.06 -52.73 13.88
CA LYS A 171 -8.84 -53.80 14.51
C LYS A 171 -9.98 -54.30 13.60
N ASP A 172 -10.72 -53.38 13.00
CA ASP A 172 -11.83 -53.73 12.10
C ASP A 172 -11.34 -54.52 10.87
N THR A 173 -10.18 -54.14 10.33
CA THR A 173 -9.56 -54.83 9.19
C THR A 173 -9.09 -56.24 9.55
N ILE A 174 -8.49 -56.42 10.75
CA ILE A 174 -8.03 -57.74 11.24
C ILE A 174 -9.20 -58.68 11.47
N ILE A 175 -10.30 -58.18 12.06
CA ILE A 175 -11.50 -58.99 12.31
C ILE A 175 -12.11 -59.43 10.98
N LEU A 176 -12.25 -58.51 10.02
CA LEU A 176 -12.81 -58.82 8.69
C LEU A 176 -12.00 -59.88 7.95
N SER A 177 -10.67 -59.74 7.89
CA SER A 177 -9.82 -60.70 7.16
C SER A 177 -9.80 -62.08 7.81
N ALA A 178 -9.86 -62.15 9.15
CA ALA A 178 -9.94 -63.40 9.88
C ALA A 178 -11.23 -64.18 9.58
N VAL A 179 -12.38 -63.49 9.52
CA VAL A 179 -13.67 -64.11 9.20
C VAL A 179 -13.68 -64.65 7.77
N ILE A 180 -13.19 -63.87 6.80
CA ILE A 180 -13.10 -64.30 5.40
C ILE A 180 -12.20 -65.53 5.28
N ALA A 181 -11.02 -65.51 5.91
CA ALA A 181 -10.10 -66.65 5.90
C ALA A 181 -10.75 -67.91 6.50
N ALA A 182 -11.40 -67.80 7.65
CA ALA A 182 -12.09 -68.91 8.29
C ALA A 182 -13.19 -69.50 7.39
N CYS A 183 -14.03 -68.66 6.77
CA CYS A 183 -15.06 -69.10 5.83
C CYS A 183 -14.46 -69.82 4.62
N THR A 184 -13.40 -69.28 4.02
CA THR A 184 -12.74 -69.92 2.86
C THR A 184 -12.13 -71.27 3.21
N LEU A 185 -11.51 -71.40 4.39
CA LEU A 185 -10.88 -72.63 4.85
C LEU A 185 -11.94 -73.71 5.12
N PHE A 186 -13.06 -73.33 5.74
CA PHE A 186 -14.18 -74.23 5.99
C PHE A 186 -14.81 -74.75 4.68
N LEU A 187 -14.96 -73.88 3.68
CA LEU A 187 -15.44 -74.28 2.35
C LEU A 187 -14.47 -75.25 1.66
N ILE A 188 -13.16 -74.99 1.73
CA ILE A 188 -12.13 -75.88 1.14
C ILE A 188 -12.15 -77.25 1.82
N ILE A 189 -12.23 -77.31 3.16
CA ILE A 189 -12.33 -78.58 3.90
C ILE A 189 -13.60 -79.33 3.51
N TYR A 190 -14.74 -78.64 3.43
CA TYR A 190 -16.00 -79.27 3.03
C TYR A 190 -15.93 -79.85 1.61
N TRP A 191 -15.28 -79.13 0.68
CA TRP A 191 -15.09 -79.59 -0.69
C TRP A 191 -14.13 -80.78 -0.80
N LEU A 192 -13.08 -80.83 0.03
CA LEU A 192 -12.14 -81.96 0.11
C LEU A 192 -12.72 -83.18 0.83
N SER A 193 -13.66 -82.97 1.75
CA SER A 193 -14.32 -84.05 2.50
C SER A 193 -15.52 -84.67 1.76
N LYS A 194 -15.88 -84.12 0.60
CA LYS A 194 -16.97 -84.60 -0.26
C LYS A 194 -16.42 -85.34 -1.46
#